data_AF-A0A914MDL7-F1
#
_entry.id   AF-A0A914MDL7-F1
#
_cell.length_a   1.000
_cell.length_b   1.000
_cell.length_c   1.000
_cell.angle_alpha   90.00
_cell.angle_beta   90.00
_cell.angle_gamma   90.00
#
_symmetry.space_group_name_H-M   'P 1'
#
loop_
_entity.id
_entity.type
_entity.pdbx_description
1 polymer ?
#
loop_
_entity_poly.entity_id
_entity_poly.type
_entity_poly.pdbx_seq_one_letter_code
_entity_poly.pdbx_strand_id
1 'polypeptide(L)' 'MLQIGLDTTVVSKFRKKISSAGVTNKDNSHTHTCYPHFTCAVDTENIRRVFNDCRDIIQRIHLKQYELL' A
#
# COMPACT_ATOMS: atom_id res chain seq x y z
N MET A 1 23.14 -11.25 9.54
CA MET A 1 22.21 -12.34 9.85
C MET A 1 21.29 -11.90 10.98
N LEU A 2 20.20 -11.24 10.62
CA LEU A 2 18.97 -11.15 11.43
C LEU A 2 17.85 -11.22 10.41
N GLN A 3 17.74 -12.40 9.80
CA GLN A 3 16.63 -12.78 8.95
C GLN A 3 15.44 -12.94 9.91
N ILE A 4 14.69 -11.87 10.11
CA ILE A 4 13.39 -11.95 10.75
C ILE A 4 12.56 -12.85 9.83
N GLY A 5 12.48 -14.13 10.19
CA GLY A 5 11.66 -15.13 9.54
C GLY A 5 10.20 -14.81 9.80
N LEU A 6 9.67 -13.78 9.14
CA LEU A 6 8.26 -13.76 8.80
C LEU A 6 8.11 -14.81 7.72
N ASP A 7 7.68 -16.01 8.13
CA ASP A 7 7.37 -17.12 7.23
C ASP A 7 6.70 -16.56 5.97
N THR A 8 7.38 -16.68 4.83
CA THR A 8 6.96 -16.10 3.54
C THR A 8 5.55 -16.56 3.16
N THR A 9 5.09 -17.67 3.74
CA THR A 9 3.75 -18.24 3.61
C THR A 9 2.70 -17.46 4.40
N VAL A 10 3.01 -16.97 5.61
CA VAL A 10 2.10 -16.17 6.44
C VAL A 10 1.96 -14.76 5.86
N VAL A 11 3.07 -14.13 5.46
CA VAL A 11 3.06 -12.82 4.79
C VAL A 11 2.33 -12.90 3.46
N SER A 12 2.53 -13.95 2.66
CA SER A 12 1.80 -14.12 1.40
C SER A 12 0.30 -14.40 1.58
N LYS A 13 -0.10 -15.14 2.63
CA LYS A 13 -1.52 -15.32 3.01
C LYS A 13 -2.16 -14.01 3.49
N PHE A 14 -1.46 -13.23 4.31
CA PHE A 14 -1.94 -11.94 4.81
C PHE A 14 -1.99 -10.87 3.70
N ARG A 15 -1.00 -10.88 2.79
CA ARG A 15 -0.92 -10.03 1.59
C ARG A 15 -2.16 -10.16 0.71
N LYS A 16 -2.67 -11.38 0.50
CA LYS A 16 -3.89 -11.61 -0.27
C LYS A 16 -5.14 -11.07 0.41
N LYS A 17 -5.21 -11.09 1.75
CA LYS A 17 -6.43 -10.76 2.49
C LYS A 17 -6.66 -9.26 2.69
N ILE A 18 -5.59 -8.46 2.82
CA ILE A 18 -5.72 -6.99 2.92
C ILE A 18 -5.83 -6.33 1.55
N SER A 19 -5.14 -6.86 0.52
CA SER A 19 -5.23 -6.28 -0.84
C SER A 19 -6.61 -6.41 -1.48
N SER A 20 -7.47 -7.31 -0.97
CA SER A 20 -8.84 -7.53 -1.48
C SER A 20 -9.93 -6.81 -0.67
N ALA A 21 -9.59 -6.17 0.45
CA ALA A 21 -10.57 -5.50 1.31
C ALA A 21 -10.62 -4.00 0.96
N GLY A 22 -11.33 -3.65 -0.12
CA GLY A 22 -11.72 -2.26 -0.35
C GLY A 22 -12.68 -1.82 0.76
N VAL A 23 -12.30 -0.83 1.55
CA VAL A 23 -13.23 -0.20 2.51
C VAL A 23 -14.15 0.71 1.73
N THR A 24 -15.29 0.19 1.26
CA THR A 24 -16.34 1.01 0.66
C THR A 24 -17.14 1.65 1.78
N ASN A 25 -16.89 2.93 2.05
CA ASN A 25 -17.77 3.69 2.94
C ASN A 25 -19.13 3.82 2.25
N LYS A 26 -20.21 3.43 2.94
CA LYS A 26 -21.57 3.41 2.37
C LYS A 26 -22.06 4.83 2.00
N ASP A 27 -21.40 5.84 2.59
CA ASP A 27 -21.68 7.26 2.45
C ASP A 27 -20.45 7.98 1.88
N ASN A 28 -20.25 7.94 0.55
CA ASN A 28 -19.68 9.04 -0.23
C ASN A 28 -19.45 8.61 -1.68
N SER A 29 -19.78 9.51 -2.61
CA SER A 29 -19.66 9.36 -4.07
C SER A 29 -18.21 9.22 -4.61
N HIS A 30 -17.23 8.97 -3.73
CA HIS A 30 -15.82 8.87 -4.06
C HIS A 30 -15.26 7.52 -3.59
N THR A 31 -14.89 6.68 -4.56
CA THR A 31 -14.29 5.38 -4.31
C THR A 31 -12.84 5.54 -3.87
N HIS A 32 -12.59 5.54 -2.56
CA HIS A 32 -11.23 5.51 -2.03
C HIS A 32 -10.61 4.12 -2.24
N THR A 33 -9.48 4.07 -2.94
CA THR A 33 -8.70 2.84 -3.12
C THR A 33 -7.67 2.73 -2.00
N CYS A 34 -7.61 1.58 -1.31
CA CYS A 34 -6.58 1.29 -0.32
C CYS A 34 -5.33 0.71 -1.00
N TYR A 35 -4.14 1.23 -0.64
CA TYR A 35 -2.84 0.76 -1.15
C TYR A 35 -2.00 0.22 0.02
N PRO A 36 -2.11 -1.07 0.37
CA PRO A 36 -1.42 -1.63 1.51
C PRO A 36 0.07 -1.90 1.23
N HIS A 37 0.94 -1.52 2.17
CA HIS A 37 2.38 -1.81 2.14
C HIS A 37 2.80 -2.70 3.31
N PHE A 38 3.64 -3.69 3.04
CA PHE A 38 4.35 -4.44 4.08
C PHE A 38 5.67 -3.76 4.36
N THR A 39 5.87 -3.31 5.60
CA THR A 39 7.03 -2.51 5.97
C THR A 39 7.66 -2.96 7.27
N CYS A 40 8.94 -2.65 7.43
CA CYS A 40 9.67 -2.74 8.68
C CYS A 40 10.07 -1.33 9.11
N ALA A 41 9.46 -0.82 10.19
CA ALA A 41 9.62 0.56 10.64
C ALA A 41 11.06 0.94 10.99
N VAL A 42 11.87 -0.03 11.42
CA VAL A 42 13.27 0.19 11.83
C VAL A 42 14.26 0.09 10.67
N ASP A 43 13.84 -0.44 9.51
CA ASP A 43 14.67 -0.55 8.31
C ASP A 43 14.50 0.73 7.46
N THR A 44 15.50 1.59 7.50
CA THR A 44 15.50 2.88 6.80
C THR A 44 15.37 2.72 5.28
N GLU A 45 15.93 1.66 4.71
CA GLU A 45 15.86 1.42 3.26
C GLU A 45 14.48 0.89 2.86
N ASN A 46 13.85 0.07 3.72
CA ASN A 46 12.47 -0.34 3.54
C ASN A 46 11.52 0.88 3.58
N ILE A 47 11.69 1.76 4.56
CA ILE A 47 10.87 2.98 4.69
C ILE A 47 11.07 3.91 3.50
N ARG A 48 12.30 4.12 3.05
CA ARG A 48 12.59 4.92 1.84
C ARG A 48 11.82 4.42 0.61
N ARG A 49 11.77 3.11 0.40
CA ARG A 49 11.03 2.51 -0.72
C ARG A 49 9.53 2.71 -0.60
N VAL A 50 8.96 2.44 0.56
CA VAL A 50 7.52 2.63 0.82
C VAL A 50 7.11 4.09 0.59
N PHE A 51 7.91 5.06 1.04
CA PHE A 51 7.61 6.47 0.82
C PHE A 51 7.68 6.89 -0.66
N ASN A 52 8.61 6.32 -1.42
CA ASN A 52 8.67 6.55 -2.87
C ASN A 52 7.42 5.99 -3.57
N ASP A 53 6.97 4.78 -3.21
CA ASP A 53 5.74 4.22 -3.76
C ASP A 53 4.52 5.10 -3.43
N CYS A 54 4.41 5.57 -2.17
CA CYS A 54 3.36 6.49 -1.75
C CYS A 54 3.35 7.79 -2.56
N ARG A 55 4.53 8.36 -2.86
CA ARG A 55 4.67 9.56 -3.71
C ARG A 55 4.06 9.33 -5.08
N ASP A 56 4.41 8.23 -5.73
CA ASP A 56 3.93 7.92 -7.08
C ASP A 56 2.42 7.67 -7.11
N ILE A 57 1.88 6.97 -6.11
CA ILE A 57 0.43 6.74 -5.95
C ILE A 57 -0.32 8.06 -5.81
N ILE A 58 0.13 8.93 -4.90
CA ILE A 58 -0.50 10.23 -4.66
C ILE A 58 -0.46 11.07 -5.93
N GLN A 59 0.69 11.16 -6.59
CA GLN A 59 0.81 11.92 -7.84
C GLN A 59 -0.14 11.38 -8.92
N ARG A 60 -0.23 10.06 -9.07
CA ARG A 60 -1.11 9.44 -10.06
C ARG A 60 -2.59 9.67 -9.76
N ILE A 61 -3.00 9.70 -8.49
CA ILE A 61 -4.37 10.06 -8.10
C ILE A 61 -4.67 11.50 -8.52
N HIS A 62 -3.78 12.44 -8.21
CA HIS A 62 -3.97 13.84 -8.59
C HIS A 62 -4.01 14.03 -10.11
N LEU A 63 -3.12 13.37 -10.86
CA LEU A 63 -3.12 13.48 -12.33
C LEU A 63 -4.41 12.95 -12.96
N LYS A 64 -4.95 11.84 -12.45
CA LYS A 64 -6.25 11.30 -12.90
C LYS A 64 -7.42 12.23 -12.58
N GLN A 65 -7.40 12.90 -11.41
CA GLN A 65 -8.44 13.85 -11.03
C GLN A 65 -8.51 15.06 -11.97
N TYR A 66 -7.38 15.45 -12.57
CA TYR A 66 -7.30 16.53 -13.56
C TYR A 66 -7.36 16.03 -15.02
N GLU A 67 -7.70 14.76 -15.25
CA GLU A 67 -7.77 14.14 -16.59
C GLU A 67 -6.46 14.25 -17.40
N LEU A 68 -5.32 14.32 -16.69
CA LEU A 68 -3.98 14.38 -17.29
C LEU A 68 -3.41 12.97 -17.55
N LEU A 69 -4.19 11.91 -17.25
CA LEU A 69 -3.80 10.49 -17.28
C LEU A 69 -5.00 9.54 -17.33
#